data_AF-A0A2D9VCB3-F1
#
_entry.id   AF-A0A2D9VCB3-F1
#
_cell.length_a   1.000
_cell.length_b   1.000
_cell.length_c   1.000
_cell.angle_alpha   90.00
_cell.angle_beta   90.00
_cell.angle_gamma   90.00
#
_symmetry.space_group_name_H-M   'P 1'
#
loop_
_entity.id
_entity.type
_entity.pdbx_description
1 polymer ?
#
loop_
_entity_poly.entity_id
_entity_poly.type
_entity_poly.pdbx_seq_one_letter_code
_entity_poly.pdbx_strand_id
1 'polypeptide(L)' 'MKKVIMFLTICSLGFSIEHSGDIESDETWSANDYHLLTGQTFVKSGVTLTIEPGTTIYANEDDGFGLAPALVVERGAKI' A
#
# COMPACT_ATOMS: atom_id res chain seq x y z
N MET A 1 1.61 21.47 30.33
CA MET A 1 3.03 21.26 29.95
C MET A 1 3.57 20.03 30.67
N LYS A 2 3.63 18.87 30.00
CA LYS A 2 4.47 17.72 30.38
C LYS A 2 4.88 17.05 29.08
N LYS A 3 6.12 17.28 28.65
CA LYS A 3 6.73 16.67 27.47
C LYS A 3 7.06 15.23 27.85
N VAL A 4 6.34 14.26 27.29
CA VAL A 4 6.68 12.84 27.40
C VAL A 4 7.49 12.50 26.16
N ILE A 5 8.80 12.43 26.33
CA ILE A 5 9.72 11.85 25.34
C ILE A 5 9.62 10.33 25.52
N MET A 6 8.94 9.68 24.58
CA MET A 6 8.84 8.23 24.49
C MET A 6 10.00 7.75 23.63
N PHE A 7 11.06 7.26 24.28
CA PHE A 7 12.14 6.56 23.60
C PHE A 7 11.62 5.16 23.26
N LEU A 8 11.14 5.00 22.02
CA LEU A 8 10.71 3.70 21.51
C LEU A 8 11.93 2.99 20.95
N THR A 9 12.36 1.94 21.65
CA THR A 9 13.31 0.95 21.14
C THR A 9 12.82 0.45 19.78
N ILE A 10 13.57 0.76 18.72
CA ILE A 10 13.26 0.27 17.37
C ILE A 10 13.66 -1.21 17.32
N CYS A 11 12.71 -2.08 17.65
CA CYS A 11 12.71 -3.42 17.09
C CYS A 11 12.55 -3.23 15.58
N SER A 12 13.42 -3.79 14.74
CA SER A 12 13.21 -3.80 13.29
C SER A 12 12.05 -4.74 12.96
N LEU A 13 10.84 -4.31 13.30
CA LEU A 13 9.62 -4.79 12.70
C LEU A 13 9.70 -4.36 11.24
N GLY A 14 9.70 -5.31 10.32
CA GLY A 14 9.48 -4.98 8.91
C GLY A 14 8.13 -4.27 8.82
N PHE A 15 8.17 -2.95 8.65
CA PHE A 15 6.96 -2.15 8.53
C PHE A 15 6.51 -2.28 7.08
N SER A 16 5.33 -2.88 6.87
CA SER A 16 4.68 -2.87 5.56
C SER A 16 3.85 -1.60 5.42
N ILE A 17 3.91 -1.00 4.24
CA ILE A 17 2.94 0.02 3.81
C ILE A 17 1.71 -0.72 3.33
N GLU A 18 0.63 -0.61 4.10
CA GLU A 18 -0.64 -1.29 3.82
C GLU A 18 -1.51 -0.47 2.86
N HIS A 19 -2.13 -1.16 1.91
CA HIS A 19 -2.98 -0.57 0.87
C HIS A 19 -4.35 -1.24 0.82
N SER A 20 -5.40 -0.41 0.76
CA SER A 20 -6.79 -0.82 0.52
C SER A 20 -7.62 0.41 0.12
N GLY A 21 -8.75 0.22 -0.56
CA GLY A 21 -9.62 1.31 -0.99
C GLY A 21 -9.06 2.08 -2.19
N ASP A 22 -9.38 3.36 -2.28
CA ASP A 22 -9.11 4.18 -3.47
C ASP A 22 -7.77 4.93 -3.36
N ILE A 23 -6.95 4.87 -4.41
CA ILE A 23 -5.79 5.74 -4.62
C ILE A 23 -6.27 6.93 -5.47
N GLU A 24 -6.54 8.05 -4.81
CA GLU A 24 -7.14 9.25 -5.41
C GLU A 24 -6.13 10.29 -5.92
N SER A 25 -4.84 10.10 -5.64
CA SER A 25 -3.78 11.01 -6.05
C SER A 25 -2.54 10.25 -6.51
N ASP A 26 -1.76 10.88 -7.40
CA ASP A 26 -0.51 10.31 -7.88
C ASP A 26 0.40 9.92 -6.71
N GLU A 27 0.94 8.71 -6.75
CA GLU A 27 1.84 8.18 -5.72
C GLU A 27 2.93 7.31 -6.33
N THR A 28 3.95 6.99 -5.53
CA THR A 28 5.07 6.14 -5.92
C THR A 28 5.30 5.05 -4.91
N TRP A 29 5.35 3.81 -5.36
CA TRP A 29 5.65 2.63 -4.56
C TRP A 29 7.11 2.22 -4.77
N SER A 30 7.93 2.41 -3.73
CA SER A 30 9.38 2.23 -3.82
C SER A 30 9.77 0.75 -3.75
N ALA A 31 10.87 0.41 -4.42
CA ALA A 31 11.45 -0.92 -4.35
C ALA A 31 12.07 -1.25 -2.98
N ASN A 32 12.27 -0.23 -2.13
CA ASN A 32 12.83 -0.39 -0.79
C ASN A 32 11.76 -0.65 0.28
N ASP A 33 10.48 -0.51 -0.08
CA ASP A 33 9.36 -0.65 0.84
C ASP A 33 8.67 -2.00 0.65
N TYR A 34 8.09 -2.51 1.75
CA TYR A 34 7.22 -3.68 1.71
C TYR A 34 5.78 -3.22 1.51
N HIS A 35 5.24 -3.34 0.29
CA HIS A 35 3.85 -2.99 0.01
C HIS A 35 2.95 -4.20 0.21
N LEU A 36 1.91 -4.05 1.04
CA LEU A 36 0.96 -5.11 1.37
C LEU A 36 -0.47 -4.68 1.02
N LEU A 37 -1.09 -5.37 0.07
CA LEU A 37 -2.53 -5.24 -0.20
C LEU A 37 -3.30 -5.95 0.91
N THR A 38 -3.99 -5.19 1.75
CA THR A 38 -4.84 -5.71 2.82
C THR A 38 -6.31 -5.85 2.39
N GLY A 39 -6.65 -5.31 1.22
CA GLY A 39 -7.93 -5.46 0.55
C GLY A 39 -7.80 -5.10 -0.93
N GLN A 40 -8.94 -4.88 -1.59
CA GLN A 40 -8.93 -4.35 -2.95
C GLN A 40 -8.47 -2.89 -2.93
N THR A 41 -7.53 -2.56 -3.80
CA THR A 41 -6.94 -1.24 -3.95
C THR A 41 -7.18 -0.75 -5.38
N PHE A 42 -7.83 0.39 -5.54
CA PHE A 42 -8.28 0.90 -6.83
C PHE A 42 -7.49 2.15 -7.22
N VAL A 43 -6.71 2.08 -8.30
CA VAL A 43 -6.09 3.25 -8.91
C VAL A 43 -7.16 3.96 -9.72
N LYS A 44 -7.58 5.15 -9.28
CA LYS A 44 -8.71 5.86 -9.87
C LYS A 44 -8.39 6.48 -11.22
N SER A 45 -9.43 6.67 -12.04
CA SER A 45 -9.29 7.35 -13.33
C SER A 45 -8.56 8.69 -13.21
N GLY A 46 -7.57 8.93 -14.07
CA GLY A 46 -6.76 10.14 -14.07
C GLY A 46 -5.56 10.11 -13.13
N VAL A 47 -5.46 9.11 -12.25
CA VAL A 47 -4.34 8.93 -11.31
C VAL A 47 -3.24 8.07 -11.92
N THR A 48 -1.99 8.39 -11.59
CA THR A 48 -0.80 7.63 -11.92
C THR A 48 -0.20 7.00 -10.67
N LEU A 49 -0.21 5.67 -10.61
CA LEU A 49 0.56 4.91 -9.63
C LEU A 49 1.91 4.54 -10.25
N THR A 50 3.00 5.14 -9.77
CA THR A 50 4.34 4.76 -10.23
C THR A 50 4.89 3.63 -9.38
N ILE A 51 5.20 2.48 -9.98
CA ILE A 51 5.84 1.36 -9.28
C ILE A 51 7.31 1.31 -9.71
N GLU A 52 8.23 1.51 -8.77
CA GLU A 52 9.65 1.47 -9.07
C GLU A 52 10.08 0.08 -9.56
N PRO A 53 11.06 -0.01 -10.48
CA PRO A 53 11.60 -1.30 -10.89
C PRO A 53 12.15 -2.08 -9.69
N GLY A 54 11.68 -3.33 -9.53
CA GLY A 54 12.07 -4.20 -8.43
C GLY A 54 11.14 -4.17 -7.21
N THR A 55 10.12 -3.32 -7.21
CA THR A 55 9.09 -3.32 -6.15
C THR A 55 8.36 -4.65 -6.08
N THR A 56 8.29 -5.23 -4.88
CA THR A 56 7.51 -6.43 -4.58
C THR A 56 6.25 -6.04 -3.83
N ILE A 57 5.09 -6.44 -4.36
CA ILE A 57 3.78 -6.17 -3.77
C ILE A 57 3.21 -7.50 -3.29
N TYR A 58 2.92 -7.57 -2.00
CA TYR A 58 2.31 -8.73 -1.35
C TYR A 58 0.81 -8.51 -1.23
N ALA A 59 0.07 -9.58 -1.00
CA ALA A 59 -1.36 -9.54 -0.72
C ALA A 59 -1.64 -10.46 0.47
N ASN A 60 -2.56 -10.04 1.34
CA ASN A 60 -3.13 -10.95 2.33
C ASN A 60 -3.90 -12.08 1.64
N GLU A 61 -4.15 -13.13 2.41
CA GLU A 61 -5.06 -14.18 2.00
C GLU A 61 -6.48 -13.62 1.79
N ASP A 62 -7.29 -14.34 1.02
CA ASP A 62 -8.72 -14.04 0.90
C ASP A 62 -9.36 -13.97 2.29
N ASP A 63 -10.29 -13.03 2.49
CA ASP A 63 -10.99 -12.81 3.76
C ASP A 63 -11.95 -13.96 4.14
N GLY A 64 -12.05 -14.96 3.26
CA GLY A 64 -12.92 -16.12 3.41
C GLY A 64 -14.36 -15.88 2.93
N PHE A 65 -14.66 -14.67 2.44
CA PHE A 65 -15.96 -14.27 1.90
C PHE A 65 -15.89 -13.94 0.41
N GLY A 66 -14.75 -14.22 -0.24
CA GLY A 66 -14.55 -14.05 -1.67
C GLY A 66 -14.12 -12.65 -2.07
N LEU A 67 -13.61 -11.86 -1.12
CA LEU A 67 -13.02 -10.55 -1.37
C LEU A 67 -11.50 -10.64 -1.21
N ALA A 68 -10.86 -11.35 -2.14
CA ALA A 68 -9.41 -11.40 -2.21
C ALA A 68 -8.82 -10.00 -2.49
N PRO A 69 -7.72 -9.61 -1.81
CA PRO A 69 -7.01 -8.39 -2.13
C PRO A 69 -6.52 -8.37 -3.58
N ALA A 70 -6.61 -7.20 -4.21
CA ALA A 70 -6.22 -7.02 -5.60
C ALA A 70 -5.87 -5.56 -5.87
N LEU A 71 -4.84 -5.33 -6.68
CA LEU A 71 -4.61 -4.02 -7.27
C LEU A 71 -5.41 -3.91 -8.57
N VAL A 72 -6.38 -2.99 -8.58
CA VAL A 72 -7.30 -2.78 -9.69
C VAL A 72 -7.00 -1.44 -10.33
N VAL A 73 -6.71 -1.44 -11.63
CA VAL A 73 -6.45 -0.22 -12.40
C VAL A 73 -7.73 0.16 -13.15
N GLU A 74 -8.36 1.27 -12.76
CA GLU A 74 -9.57 1.74 -13.42
C GLU A 74 -9.26 2.30 -14.82
N ARG A 75 -10.27 2.33 -15.69
CA ARG A 75 -10.11 2.93 -17.02
C ARG A 75 -9.71 4.40 -16.89
N GLY A 76 -8.58 4.75 -17.51
CA GLY A 76 -8.04 6.11 -17.49
C GLY A 76 -6.99 6.34 -16.40
N ALA A 77 -6.78 5.38 -15.50
CA ALA A 77 -5.63 5.34 -14.62
C ALA A 77 -4.36 4.90 -15.38
N LYS A 78 -3.19 5.12 -14.77
CA LYS A 78 -1.87 4.76 -15.31
C LYS A 78 -1.02 4.03 -14.29
N ILE A 79 -0.17 3.13 -14.80
CA ILE A 79 0.87 2.39 -14.09
C ILE A 79 2.11 2.30 -14.98
#